data_AF-A0A2A3HJ07-F1
#
_entry.id   AF-A0A2A3HJ07-F1
#
_cell.length_a   1.000
_cell.length_b   1.000
_cell.length_c   1.000
_cell.angle_alpha   90.00
_cell.angle_beta   90.00
_cell.angle_gamma   90.00
#
_symmetry.space_group_name_H-M   'P 1'
#
loop_
_entity.id
_entity.type
_entity.pdbx_description
1 polymer ?
#
loop_
_entity_poly.entity_id
_entity_poly.type
_entity_poly.pdbx_seq_one_letter_code
_entity_poly.pdbx_strand_id
1 'polypeptide(L)'
;MEKAPHFAVVDVETTGGKPEYARIIEIGIVLVDDWKITDSFSSFVHTDGELSPFIQNLTGITPQKLKNAPEFEQIAEKVDALLDGRIFVAHNVASDYGVLEAEMKRAGLDFSPERLCTVKLSRRVFPGLAKYSLHELVAELGLPDFDQHHALNDAMAAARVLIHANESGGFAQIEELLRGGKKPLFYPKNWTEERVMQISRHPGILYFMGKSGVLYATAARNLRSRALELLSNTRRSPLKGLTDGIWDIRVKELGSEILSKLYLESELAKTRFPCNAVVRKLPDVGAPLPDLAMFLPGRSHGECGVVIVQGGKVCGFTFVREECEVRLFDILENLIPFEQTENLVPILRQALLRRGVRVQFLP
;
A
#
# COMPACT_ATOMS: atom_id res chain seq x y z
N MET A 1 22.01 3.66 6.30
CA MET A 1 21.65 2.83 5.14
C MET A 1 20.17 3.05 4.88
N GLU A 2 19.81 3.45 3.68
CA GLU A 2 18.42 3.46 3.24
C GLU A 2 17.91 2.02 3.35
N LYS A 3 16.81 1.78 4.07
CA LYS A 3 16.19 0.44 4.11
C LYS A 3 15.71 0.15 2.70
N ALA A 4 16.07 -1.01 2.16
CA ALA A 4 15.57 -1.42 0.87
C ALA A 4 14.03 -1.51 0.94
N PRO A 5 13.31 -1.05 -0.09
CA PRO A 5 11.87 -1.25 -0.15
C PRO A 5 11.55 -2.75 -0.08
N HIS A 6 10.45 -3.08 0.59
CA HIS A 6 9.89 -4.42 0.61
C HIS A 6 8.96 -4.59 -0.59
N PHE A 7 9.06 -5.72 -1.26
CA PHE A 7 8.27 -6.03 -2.44
C PHE A 7 7.39 -7.25 -2.20
N ALA A 8 6.25 -7.28 -2.87
CA ALA A 8 5.47 -8.47 -3.13
C ALA A 8 5.39 -8.65 -4.64
N VAL A 9 6.07 -9.67 -5.15
CA VAL A 9 6.07 -10.02 -6.56
C VAL A 9 4.92 -10.99 -6.79
N VAL A 10 3.98 -10.60 -7.64
CA VAL A 10 2.71 -11.29 -7.83
C VAL A 10 2.56 -11.65 -9.30
N ASP A 11 2.01 -12.83 -9.50
CA ASP A 11 1.51 -13.29 -10.79
C ASP A 11 0.16 -13.99 -10.55
N VAL A 12 -0.76 -13.87 -11.49
CA VAL A 12 -2.09 -14.49 -11.41
C VAL A 12 -2.47 -15.15 -12.71
N GLU A 13 -2.96 -16.39 -12.61
CA GLU A 13 -3.69 -17.02 -13.70
C GLU A 13 -5.17 -16.70 -13.57
N THR A 14 -5.84 -16.50 -14.70
CA THR A 14 -7.21 -15.96 -14.72
C THR A 14 -8.09 -16.68 -15.73
N THR A 15 -9.41 -16.52 -15.60
CA THR A 15 -10.39 -16.96 -16.60
C THR A 15 -10.28 -16.19 -17.94
N GLY A 16 -9.44 -15.16 -18.02
CA GLY A 16 -9.26 -14.30 -19.20
C GLY A 16 -10.34 -13.21 -19.33
N GLY A 17 -10.17 -12.35 -20.34
CA GLY A 17 -11.08 -11.25 -20.66
C GLY A 17 -10.70 -9.91 -20.02
N LYS A 18 -11.68 -9.03 -19.81
CA LYS A 18 -11.45 -7.72 -19.17
C LYS A 18 -11.20 -7.91 -17.67
N PRO A 19 -10.24 -7.19 -17.05
CA PRO A 19 -9.90 -7.38 -15.65
C PRO A 19 -11.07 -7.26 -14.66
N GLU A 20 -12.02 -6.37 -14.94
CA GLU A 20 -13.21 -6.14 -14.10
C GLU A 20 -14.15 -7.35 -14.01
N TYR A 21 -14.15 -8.24 -15.01
CA TYR A 21 -14.99 -9.45 -15.05
C TYR A 21 -14.20 -10.75 -14.88
N ALA A 22 -12.88 -10.71 -15.08
CA ALA A 22 -12.03 -11.86 -14.89
C ALA A 22 -12.05 -12.34 -13.43
N ARG A 23 -11.89 -13.65 -13.26
CA ARG A 23 -11.70 -14.30 -11.96
C ARG A 23 -10.27 -14.85 -11.88
N ILE A 24 -9.64 -14.68 -10.72
CA ILE A 24 -8.38 -15.36 -10.42
C ILE A 24 -8.66 -16.85 -10.25
N ILE A 25 -7.83 -17.70 -10.84
CA ILE A 25 -7.88 -19.16 -10.71
C ILE A 25 -6.61 -19.76 -10.10
N GLU A 26 -5.50 -19.02 -10.14
CA GLU A 26 -4.29 -19.28 -9.37
C GLU A 26 -3.64 -17.94 -9.03
N ILE A 27 -3.07 -17.84 -7.82
CA ILE A 27 -2.27 -16.69 -7.40
C ILE A 27 -0.94 -17.18 -6.85
N GLY A 28 0.15 -16.53 -7.28
CA GLY A 28 1.49 -16.70 -6.75
C GLY A 28 1.99 -15.38 -6.18
N ILE A 29 2.53 -15.39 -4.97
CA ILE A 29 3.12 -14.23 -4.30
C ILE A 29 4.49 -14.61 -3.77
N VAL A 30 5.51 -13.82 -4.09
CA VAL A 30 6.87 -13.96 -3.56
C VAL A 30 7.25 -12.68 -2.83
N LEU A 31 7.60 -12.81 -1.56
CA LEU A 31 8.03 -11.69 -0.73
C LEU A 31 9.53 -11.48 -0.89
N VAL A 32 9.92 -10.24 -1.17
CA VAL A 32 11.33 -9.85 -1.28
C VAL A 32 11.61 -8.72 -0.30
N ASP A 33 12.44 -9.00 0.69
CA ASP A 33 12.90 -8.05 1.72
C ASP A 33 14.43 -7.96 1.66
N ASP A 34 14.97 -6.75 1.74
CA ASP A 34 16.42 -6.50 1.64
C ASP A 34 17.07 -7.22 0.44
N TRP A 35 16.37 -7.21 -0.71
CA TRP A 35 16.76 -7.86 -1.96
C TRP A 35 16.92 -9.39 -1.86
N LYS A 36 16.31 -10.02 -0.86
CA LYS A 36 16.28 -11.46 -0.68
C LYS A 36 14.85 -11.96 -0.67
N ILE A 37 14.62 -13.10 -1.30
CA ILE A 37 13.34 -13.80 -1.18
C ILE A 37 13.22 -14.30 0.27
N THR A 38 12.17 -13.88 0.96
CA THR A 38 11.95 -14.20 2.39
C THR A 38 10.81 -15.17 2.60
N ASP A 39 9.80 -15.16 1.73
CA ASP A 39 8.65 -16.05 1.81
C ASP A 39 7.96 -16.19 0.45
N SER A 40 7.06 -17.16 0.34
CA SER A 40 6.21 -17.35 -0.82
C SER A 40 4.85 -17.94 -0.46
N PHE A 41 3.83 -17.56 -1.22
CA PHE A 41 2.46 -18.06 -1.08
C PHE A 41 1.90 -18.43 -2.44
N SER A 42 1.16 -19.53 -2.51
CA SER A 42 0.42 -19.93 -3.69
C SER A 42 -0.95 -20.50 -3.31
N SER A 43 -1.96 -20.25 -4.14
CA SER A 43 -3.27 -20.89 -4.02
C SER A 43 -3.95 -21.00 -5.37
N PHE A 44 -4.56 -22.15 -5.64
CA PHE A 44 -5.67 -22.19 -6.59
C PHE A 44 -6.86 -21.43 -6.01
N VAL A 45 -7.72 -20.91 -6.88
CA VAL A 45 -8.90 -20.15 -6.50
C VAL A 45 -10.12 -20.72 -7.22
N HIS A 46 -11.16 -21.00 -6.46
CA HIS A 46 -12.41 -21.50 -6.99
C HIS A 46 -13.10 -20.45 -7.85
N THR A 47 -13.68 -20.90 -8.96
CA THR A 47 -14.55 -20.09 -9.79
C THR A 47 -15.69 -20.93 -10.33
N ASP A 48 -16.91 -20.38 -10.31
CA ASP A 48 -18.07 -20.93 -11.01
C ASP A 48 -18.04 -20.64 -12.52
N GLY A 49 -17.07 -19.83 -12.98
CA GLY A 49 -16.94 -19.45 -14.39
C GLY A 49 -16.43 -20.60 -15.27
N GLU A 50 -16.92 -20.66 -16.50
CA GLU A 50 -16.39 -21.63 -17.48
C GLU A 50 -14.95 -21.30 -17.86
N LEU A 51 -14.06 -22.29 -17.72
CA LEU A 51 -12.70 -22.22 -18.24
C LEU A 51 -12.67 -22.60 -19.71
N SER A 52 -12.38 -21.63 -20.58
CA SER A 52 -12.21 -21.92 -22.00
C SER A 52 -11.09 -22.95 -22.23
N PRO A 53 -11.19 -23.81 -23.27
CA PRO A 53 -10.13 -24.76 -23.61
C PRO A 53 -8.76 -24.09 -23.83
N PHE A 54 -8.76 -22.85 -24.31
CA PHE A 54 -7.53 -22.06 -24.46
C PHE A 54 -6.83 -21.83 -23.12
N ILE A 55 -7.55 -21.37 -22.09
CA ILE A 55 -6.97 -21.13 -20.75
C ILE A 55 -6.49 -22.44 -20.12
N GLN A 56 -7.25 -23.53 -20.26
CA GLN A 56 -6.85 -24.84 -19.74
C GLN A 56 -5.57 -25.35 -20.40
N ASN A 57 -5.42 -25.17 -21.72
CA ASN A 57 -4.21 -25.56 -22.46
C ASN A 57 -3.01 -24.66 -22.13
N LEU A 58 -3.25 -23.37 -21.89
CA LEU A 58 -2.21 -22.40 -21.56
C LEU A 58 -1.62 -22.66 -20.16
N THR A 59 -2.48 -22.86 -19.17
CA THR A 59 -2.11 -22.91 -17.73
C THR A 59 -2.00 -24.33 -17.18
N GLY A 60 -2.55 -25.32 -17.88
CA GLY A 60 -2.73 -26.67 -17.34
C GLY A 60 -3.72 -26.76 -16.17
N ILE A 61 -4.48 -25.71 -15.90
CA ILE A 61 -5.50 -25.67 -14.84
C ILE A 61 -6.81 -26.23 -15.40
N THR A 62 -7.35 -27.25 -14.73
CA THR A 62 -8.63 -27.87 -15.10
C THR A 62 -9.72 -27.51 -14.10
N PRO A 63 -11.00 -27.52 -14.49
CA PRO A 63 -12.11 -27.30 -13.56
C PRO A 63 -12.06 -28.23 -12.33
N GLN A 64 -11.56 -29.46 -12.48
CA GLN A 64 -11.40 -30.41 -11.39
C GLN A 64 -10.38 -29.93 -10.33
N LYS A 65 -9.30 -29.26 -10.74
CA LYS A 65 -8.33 -28.65 -9.80
C LYS A 65 -8.96 -27.53 -8.97
N LEU A 66 -9.88 -26.78 -9.56
CA LEU A 66 -10.53 -25.64 -8.91
C LEU A 66 -11.75 -26.01 -8.04
N LYS A 67 -12.29 -27.23 -8.21
CA LYS A 67 -13.51 -27.66 -7.52
C LYS A 67 -13.45 -27.56 -6.00
N ASN A 68 -12.29 -27.88 -5.41
CA ASN A 68 -12.07 -27.87 -3.96
C ASN A 68 -11.14 -26.74 -3.52
N ALA A 69 -10.80 -25.82 -4.43
CA ALA A 69 -10.01 -24.65 -4.08
C ALA A 69 -10.85 -23.68 -3.22
N PRO A 70 -10.23 -22.81 -2.41
CA PRO A 70 -10.96 -21.75 -1.73
C PRO A 70 -11.48 -20.72 -2.73
N GLU A 71 -12.62 -20.10 -2.45
CA GLU A 71 -13.01 -18.86 -3.10
C GLU A 71 -12.02 -17.73 -2.73
N PHE A 72 -11.89 -16.72 -3.60
CA PHE A 72 -10.96 -15.62 -3.36
C PHE A 72 -11.24 -14.92 -2.02
N GLU A 73 -12.52 -14.72 -1.66
CA GLU A 73 -12.92 -14.08 -0.40
C GLU A 73 -12.35 -14.81 0.83
N GLN A 74 -12.18 -16.14 0.76
CA GLN A 74 -11.65 -16.94 1.87
C GLN A 74 -10.14 -16.77 2.05
N ILE A 75 -9.42 -16.30 1.02
CA ILE A 75 -7.97 -16.04 1.08
C ILE A 75 -7.63 -14.54 1.04
N ALA A 76 -8.62 -13.68 0.83
CA ALA A 76 -8.43 -12.25 0.58
C ALA A 76 -7.70 -11.54 1.72
N GLU A 77 -8.05 -11.80 2.98
CA GLU A 77 -7.38 -11.21 4.15
C GLU A 77 -5.91 -11.64 4.25
N LYS A 78 -5.61 -12.90 3.94
CA LYS A 78 -4.23 -13.39 3.91
C LYS A 78 -3.44 -12.73 2.78
N VAL A 79 -4.04 -12.59 1.60
CA VAL A 79 -3.43 -11.89 0.47
C VAL A 79 -3.19 -10.42 0.82
N ASP A 80 -4.16 -9.73 1.44
CA ASP A 80 -4.02 -8.36 1.89
C ASP A 80 -2.84 -8.20 2.85
N ALA A 81 -2.76 -9.06 3.87
CA ALA A 81 -1.66 -9.05 4.83
C ALA A 81 -0.29 -9.29 4.20
N LEU A 82 -0.21 -10.16 3.17
CA LEU A 82 1.02 -10.41 2.41
C LEU A 82 1.43 -9.22 1.53
N LEU A 83 0.49 -8.38 1.11
CA LEU A 83 0.72 -7.22 0.25
C LEU A 83 0.85 -5.90 1.03
N ASP A 84 0.39 -5.88 2.28
CA ASP A 84 0.35 -4.67 3.10
C ASP A 84 1.74 -4.05 3.28
N GLY A 85 1.81 -2.72 3.15
CA GLY A 85 3.04 -1.95 3.23
C GLY A 85 4.12 -2.27 2.18
N ARG A 86 3.86 -3.18 1.22
CA ARG A 86 4.82 -3.59 0.19
C ARG A 86 4.53 -2.94 -1.15
N ILE A 87 5.58 -2.86 -1.97
CA ILE A 87 5.45 -2.48 -3.38
C ILE A 87 4.96 -3.70 -4.15
N PHE A 88 3.83 -3.57 -4.84
CA PHE A 88 3.32 -4.59 -5.74
C PHE A 88 4.15 -4.64 -7.02
N VAL A 89 4.72 -5.80 -7.32
CA VAL A 89 5.54 -6.02 -8.51
C VAL A 89 4.93 -7.11 -9.35
N ALA A 90 4.87 -6.93 -10.66
CA ALA A 90 4.54 -8.03 -11.57
C ALA A 90 5.23 -7.89 -12.93
N HIS A 91 5.30 -9.00 -13.66
CA HIS A 91 5.82 -9.03 -15.02
C HIS A 91 4.72 -8.62 -16.01
N ASN A 92 4.63 -7.31 -16.24
CA ASN A 92 3.50 -6.61 -16.86
C ASN A 92 2.37 -6.26 -15.87
N VAL A 93 2.73 -5.46 -14.86
CA VAL A 93 1.88 -5.00 -13.75
C VAL A 93 0.44 -4.60 -14.08
N ALA A 94 0.13 -4.13 -15.30
CA ALA A 94 -1.24 -3.73 -15.62
C ALA A 94 -2.21 -4.92 -15.67
N SER A 95 -1.73 -6.10 -16.08
CA SER A 95 -2.52 -7.32 -16.19
C SER A 95 -2.89 -7.84 -14.81
N ASP A 96 -1.89 -8.20 -14.00
CA ASP A 96 -2.09 -8.84 -12.69
C ASP A 96 -2.80 -7.91 -11.70
N TYR A 97 -2.36 -6.64 -11.65
CA TYR A 97 -2.94 -5.65 -10.76
C TYR A 97 -4.44 -5.46 -11.01
N GLY A 98 -4.85 -5.39 -12.29
CA GLY A 98 -6.24 -5.10 -12.62
C GLY A 98 -7.20 -6.19 -12.13
N VAL A 99 -6.81 -7.47 -12.25
CA VAL A 99 -7.64 -8.58 -11.82
C VAL A 99 -7.63 -8.72 -10.30
N LEU A 100 -6.45 -8.57 -9.68
CA LEU A 100 -6.34 -8.61 -8.23
C LEU A 100 -7.09 -7.45 -7.56
N GLU A 101 -6.99 -6.23 -8.09
CA GLU A 101 -7.77 -5.08 -7.60
C GLU A 101 -9.28 -5.35 -7.66
N ALA A 102 -9.75 -5.97 -8.75
CA ALA A 102 -11.15 -6.35 -8.88
C ALA A 102 -11.58 -7.40 -7.84
N GLU A 103 -10.77 -8.44 -7.60
CA GLU A 103 -11.06 -9.46 -6.59
C GLU A 103 -11.02 -8.91 -5.16
N MET A 104 -10.01 -8.11 -4.82
CA MET A 104 -9.91 -7.43 -3.51
C MET A 104 -11.12 -6.52 -3.27
N LYS A 105 -11.54 -5.78 -4.29
CA LYS A 105 -12.74 -4.94 -4.22
C LYS A 105 -14.02 -5.76 -4.03
N ARG A 106 -14.17 -6.90 -4.70
CA ARG A 106 -15.31 -7.82 -4.48
C ARG A 106 -15.31 -8.38 -3.06
N ALA A 107 -14.13 -8.67 -2.51
CA ALA A 107 -13.96 -9.08 -1.12
C ALA A 107 -14.17 -7.93 -0.11
N GLY A 108 -14.34 -6.68 -0.56
CA GLY A 108 -14.57 -5.50 0.28
C GLY A 108 -13.30 -4.90 0.88
N LEU A 109 -12.14 -5.14 0.26
CA LEU A 109 -10.83 -4.65 0.66
C LEU A 109 -10.34 -3.55 -0.30
N ASP A 110 -9.81 -2.47 0.26
CA ASP A 110 -9.24 -1.35 -0.50
C ASP A 110 -7.83 -1.70 -0.98
N PHE A 111 -7.66 -1.99 -2.27
CA PHE A 111 -6.35 -2.32 -2.83
C PHE A 111 -5.76 -1.16 -3.65
N SER A 112 -4.70 -0.52 -3.16
CA SER A 112 -3.98 0.52 -3.91
C SER A 112 -2.51 0.65 -3.47
N PRO A 113 -1.69 -0.39 -3.67
CA PRO A 113 -0.26 -0.34 -3.42
C PRO A 113 0.49 0.53 -4.43
N GLU A 114 1.72 0.91 -4.09
CA GLU A 114 2.69 1.31 -5.10
C GLU A 114 2.98 0.14 -6.04
N ARG A 115 3.32 0.45 -7.30
CA ARG A 115 3.42 -0.55 -8.36
C ARG A 115 4.73 -0.45 -9.12
N LEU A 116 5.36 -1.59 -9.37
CA LEU A 116 6.54 -1.71 -10.22
C LEU A 116 6.30 -2.78 -11.30
N CYS A 117 6.70 -2.48 -12.52
CA CYS A 117 6.57 -3.39 -13.65
C CYS A 117 7.95 -3.87 -14.06
N THR A 118 8.24 -5.17 -13.95
CA THR A 118 9.57 -5.69 -14.28
C THR A 118 9.88 -5.53 -15.77
N VAL A 119 8.90 -5.61 -16.67
CA VAL A 119 9.10 -5.27 -18.10
C VAL A 119 9.64 -3.85 -18.28
N LYS A 120 9.02 -2.86 -17.61
CA LYS A 120 9.45 -1.45 -17.71
C LYS A 120 10.79 -1.21 -17.03
N LEU A 121 11.10 -1.96 -15.97
CA LEU A 121 12.38 -1.92 -15.29
C LEU A 121 13.47 -2.51 -16.19
N SER A 122 13.29 -3.73 -16.68
CA SER A 122 14.24 -4.42 -17.54
C SER A 122 14.54 -3.62 -18.80
N ARG A 123 13.58 -2.93 -19.42
CA ARG A 123 13.84 -2.04 -20.56
C ARG A 123 14.79 -0.87 -20.24
N ARG A 124 14.78 -0.39 -19.00
CA ARG A 124 15.68 0.71 -18.58
C ARG A 124 17.05 0.20 -18.16
N VAL A 125 17.10 -0.97 -17.51
CA VAL A 125 18.35 -1.53 -16.97
C VAL A 125 19.12 -2.30 -18.05
N PHE A 126 18.42 -3.03 -18.91
CA PHE A 126 18.96 -3.88 -19.97
C PHE A 126 18.45 -3.44 -21.35
N PRO A 127 18.81 -2.24 -21.83
CA PRO A 127 18.31 -1.75 -23.10
C PRO A 127 18.83 -2.60 -24.28
N GLY A 128 18.03 -2.73 -25.33
CA GLY A 128 18.44 -3.36 -26.59
C GLY A 128 18.07 -4.84 -26.76
N LEU A 129 17.47 -5.49 -25.76
CA LEU A 129 16.96 -6.87 -25.91
C LEU A 129 15.83 -6.95 -26.94
N ALA A 130 15.78 -8.06 -27.70
CA ALA A 130 14.79 -8.28 -28.75
C ALA A 130 13.37 -8.45 -28.19
N LYS A 131 13.24 -9.12 -27.05
CA LYS A 131 11.98 -9.35 -26.34
C LYS A 131 12.17 -9.15 -24.83
N TYR A 132 11.06 -8.86 -24.16
CA TYR A 132 11.00 -8.68 -22.72
C TYR A 132 9.90 -9.52 -22.09
N SER A 133 9.52 -10.65 -22.70
CA SER A 133 8.71 -11.64 -22.00
C SER A 133 9.54 -12.26 -20.88
N LEU A 134 8.89 -12.80 -19.86
CA LEU A 134 9.56 -13.29 -18.66
C LEU A 134 10.56 -14.39 -19.00
N HIS A 135 10.16 -15.36 -19.82
CA HIS A 135 11.01 -16.44 -20.28
C HIS A 135 12.27 -15.95 -21.02
N GLU A 136 12.10 -15.03 -21.96
CA GLU A 136 13.23 -14.48 -22.74
C GLU A 136 14.18 -13.69 -21.83
N LEU A 137 13.65 -12.92 -20.86
CA LEU A 137 14.48 -12.21 -19.89
C LEU A 137 15.26 -13.17 -18.99
N VAL A 138 14.63 -14.24 -18.50
CA VAL A 138 15.32 -15.23 -17.67
C VAL A 138 16.47 -15.86 -18.45
N ALA A 139 16.25 -16.23 -19.71
CA ALA A 139 17.28 -16.80 -20.57
C ALA A 139 18.42 -15.80 -20.86
N GLU A 140 18.10 -14.59 -21.33
CA GLU A 140 19.08 -13.55 -21.69
C GLU A 140 19.93 -13.09 -20.49
N LEU A 141 19.36 -13.11 -19.28
CA LEU A 141 20.05 -12.73 -18.05
C LEU A 141 20.80 -13.91 -17.39
N GLY A 142 20.72 -15.12 -17.96
CA GLY A 142 21.36 -16.31 -17.39
C GLY A 142 20.78 -16.72 -16.03
N LEU A 143 19.50 -16.42 -15.78
CA LEU A 143 18.79 -16.80 -14.57
C LEU A 143 18.27 -18.25 -14.68
N PRO A 144 17.97 -18.93 -13.57
CA PRO A 144 17.52 -20.32 -13.64
C PRO A 144 16.16 -20.44 -14.32
N ASP A 145 16.06 -21.39 -15.25
CA ASP A 145 14.84 -21.76 -15.96
C ASP A 145 13.70 -22.12 -15.01
N PHE A 146 12.47 -22.03 -15.53
CA PHE A 146 11.24 -22.28 -14.79
C PHE A 146 10.13 -22.79 -15.73
N ASP A 147 9.19 -23.52 -15.16
CA ASP A 147 7.97 -23.93 -15.87
C ASP A 147 6.98 -22.77 -15.89
N GLN A 148 6.68 -22.28 -17.10
CA GLN A 148 5.79 -21.13 -17.37
C GLN A 148 4.33 -21.45 -17.09
N HIS A 149 3.52 -20.41 -16.89
CA HIS A 149 2.06 -20.49 -16.71
C HIS A 149 1.64 -21.23 -15.44
N HIS A 150 2.48 -21.09 -14.42
CA HIS A 150 2.22 -21.45 -13.04
C HIS A 150 2.50 -20.21 -12.19
N ALA A 151 1.48 -19.68 -11.55
CA ALA A 151 1.55 -18.33 -10.97
C ALA A 151 2.73 -18.16 -9.99
N LEU A 152 3.01 -19.17 -9.15
CA LEU A 152 4.15 -19.08 -8.23
C LEU A 152 5.51 -19.11 -8.94
N ASN A 153 5.65 -19.93 -9.99
CA ASN A 153 6.90 -20.04 -10.74
C ASN A 153 7.20 -18.73 -11.48
N ASP A 154 6.17 -18.14 -12.10
CA ASP A 154 6.26 -16.90 -12.84
C ASP A 154 6.56 -15.73 -11.89
N ALA A 155 5.90 -15.67 -10.72
CA ALA A 155 6.24 -14.71 -9.66
C ALA A 155 7.68 -14.88 -9.16
N MET A 156 8.17 -16.11 -8.99
CA MET A 156 9.55 -16.40 -8.57
C MET A 156 10.58 -15.96 -9.61
N ALA A 157 10.32 -16.26 -10.89
CA ALA A 157 11.16 -15.80 -11.99
C ALA A 157 11.18 -14.27 -12.08
N ALA A 158 10.03 -13.62 -11.94
CA ALA A 158 9.93 -12.16 -11.92
C ALA A 158 10.67 -11.54 -10.72
N ALA A 159 10.65 -12.20 -9.55
CA ALA A 159 11.41 -11.77 -8.37
C ALA A 159 12.92 -11.86 -8.61
N ARG A 160 13.40 -12.92 -9.26
CA ARG A 160 14.82 -13.05 -9.66
C ARG A 160 15.22 -11.96 -10.64
N VAL A 161 14.38 -11.64 -11.63
CA VAL A 161 14.61 -10.52 -12.56
C VAL A 161 14.69 -9.18 -11.82
N LEU A 162 13.80 -8.93 -10.86
CA LEU A 162 13.82 -7.72 -10.02
C LEU A 162 15.14 -7.59 -9.24
N ILE A 163 15.54 -8.66 -8.54
CA ILE A 163 16.77 -8.68 -7.74
C ILE A 163 17.99 -8.48 -8.64
N HIS A 164 18.08 -9.22 -9.74
CA HIS A 164 19.18 -9.12 -10.70
C HIS A 164 19.28 -7.73 -11.34
N ALA A 165 18.15 -7.08 -11.64
CA ALA A 165 18.13 -5.71 -12.13
C ALA A 165 18.72 -4.73 -11.10
N ASN A 166 18.43 -4.91 -9.81
CA ASN A 166 19.04 -4.11 -8.75
C ASN A 166 20.55 -4.39 -8.62
N GLU A 167 20.97 -5.66 -8.61
CA GLU A 167 22.39 -6.06 -8.58
C GLU A 167 23.18 -5.47 -9.76
N SER A 168 22.52 -5.29 -10.90
CA SER A 168 23.07 -4.65 -12.10
C SER A 168 23.08 -3.11 -12.03
N GLY A 169 22.83 -2.51 -10.85
CA GLY A 169 22.83 -1.06 -10.64
C GLY A 169 21.50 -0.37 -10.97
N GLY A 170 20.41 -1.12 -11.12
CA GLY A 170 19.09 -0.62 -11.52
C GLY A 170 18.29 0.16 -10.46
N PHE A 171 18.86 0.41 -9.28
CA PHE A 171 18.14 1.03 -8.16
C PHE A 171 17.55 2.41 -8.52
N ALA A 172 18.30 3.24 -9.24
CA ALA A 172 17.82 4.57 -9.66
C ALA A 172 16.60 4.48 -10.60
N GLN A 173 16.57 3.47 -11.48
CA GLN A 173 15.49 3.21 -12.42
C GLN A 173 14.24 2.68 -11.70
N ILE A 174 14.42 1.90 -10.63
CA ILE A 174 13.33 1.47 -9.75
C ILE A 174 12.69 2.69 -9.08
N GLU A 175 13.49 3.56 -8.48
CA GLU A 175 13.00 4.78 -7.86
C GLU A 175 12.35 5.74 -8.88
N GLU A 176 12.89 5.86 -10.10
CA GLU A 176 12.26 6.63 -11.18
C GLU A 176 10.86 6.07 -11.54
N LEU A 177 10.74 4.75 -11.66
CA LEU A 177 9.50 4.07 -11.99
C LEU A 177 8.43 4.25 -10.92
N LEU A 178 8.80 4.10 -9.65
CA LEU A 178 7.89 4.24 -8.51
C LEU A 178 7.35 5.67 -8.38
N ARG A 179 8.15 6.66 -8.76
CA ARG A 179 7.69 8.06 -8.84
C ARG A 179 6.64 8.29 -9.91
N GLY A 180 6.49 7.37 -10.87
CA GLY A 180 5.51 7.49 -11.95
C GLY A 180 5.75 8.69 -12.86
N GLY A 181 7.02 9.09 -13.04
CA GLY A 181 7.39 10.27 -13.82
C GLY A 181 7.15 11.62 -13.12
N LYS A 182 6.68 11.64 -11.87
CA LYS A 182 6.56 12.86 -11.07
C LYS A 182 7.97 13.41 -10.77
N LYS A 183 8.30 14.55 -11.36
CA LYS A 183 9.50 15.32 -11.04
C LYS A 183 9.12 16.55 -10.23
N PRO A 184 9.70 16.76 -9.04
CA PRO A 184 9.51 18.00 -8.30
C PRO A 184 9.78 19.22 -9.19
N LEU A 185 8.85 20.18 -9.19
CA LEU A 185 9.03 21.46 -9.87
C LEU A 185 9.79 22.46 -9.00
N PHE A 186 9.84 22.21 -7.69
CA PHE A 186 10.56 22.99 -6.70
C PHE A 186 10.96 22.09 -5.54
N TYR A 187 11.91 22.57 -4.75
CA TYR A 187 12.31 21.96 -3.49
C TYR A 187 12.17 22.99 -2.38
N PRO A 188 11.90 22.55 -1.13
CA PRO A 188 12.09 23.42 0.02
C PRO A 188 13.50 24.03 0.05
N LYS A 189 13.67 25.12 0.78
CA LYS A 189 14.98 25.76 0.90
C LYS A 189 16.03 24.77 1.44
N ASN A 190 17.16 24.63 0.74
CA ASN A 190 18.25 23.70 1.07
C ASN A 190 17.89 22.21 0.99
N TRP A 191 16.79 21.86 0.32
CA TRP A 191 16.49 20.47 0.00
C TRP A 191 17.02 20.09 -1.38
N THR A 192 17.38 18.83 -1.53
CA THR A 192 17.76 18.20 -2.79
C THR A 192 16.78 17.09 -3.16
N GLU A 193 16.92 16.52 -4.35
CA GLU A 193 16.15 15.35 -4.77
C GLU A 193 16.36 14.18 -3.79
N GLU A 194 17.61 13.92 -3.41
CA GLU A 194 17.98 12.83 -2.48
C GLU A 194 17.23 12.97 -1.16
N ARG A 195 17.08 14.19 -0.63
CA ARG A 195 16.35 14.42 0.62
C ARG A 195 14.85 14.16 0.49
N VAL A 196 14.26 14.44 -0.67
CA VAL A 196 12.85 14.05 -0.96
C VAL A 196 12.73 12.53 -1.06
N MET A 197 13.72 11.88 -1.67
CA MET A 197 13.74 10.42 -1.78
C MET A 197 13.94 9.72 -0.42
N GLN A 198 14.53 10.38 0.58
CA GLN A 198 14.61 9.86 1.95
C GLN A 198 13.29 9.90 2.73
N ILE A 199 12.25 10.59 2.22
CA ILE A 199 10.93 10.56 2.85
C ILE A 199 10.41 9.11 2.87
N SER A 200 9.85 8.70 4.00
CA SER A 200 9.29 7.36 4.18
C SER A 200 8.16 7.03 3.19
N ARG A 201 7.97 5.76 2.90
CA ARG A 201 6.83 5.26 2.11
C ARG A 201 5.64 4.84 3.00
N HIS A 202 5.81 4.84 4.33
CA HIS A 202 4.76 4.43 5.27
C HIS A 202 3.62 5.45 5.39
N PRO A 203 2.43 5.04 5.83
CA PRO A 203 1.34 5.96 6.14
C PRO A 203 1.68 6.91 7.28
N GLY A 204 1.22 8.15 7.17
CA GLY A 204 1.47 9.17 8.18
C GLY A 204 1.01 10.57 7.80
N ILE A 205 1.59 11.57 8.47
CA ILE A 205 1.41 13.00 8.18
C ILE A 205 2.65 13.60 7.53
N LEU A 206 2.46 14.37 6.47
CA LEU A 206 3.43 15.33 5.95
C LEU A 206 3.13 16.72 6.50
N TYR A 207 4.16 17.40 6.98
CA TYR A 207 4.11 18.80 7.39
C TYR A 207 5.04 19.63 6.52
N PHE A 208 4.49 20.58 5.78
CA PHE A 208 5.26 21.60 5.05
C PHE A 208 5.47 22.78 5.98
N MET A 209 6.73 23.01 6.34
CA MET A 209 7.14 23.98 7.34
C MET A 209 7.57 25.29 6.67
N GLY A 210 7.10 26.41 7.21
CA GLY A 210 7.67 27.74 6.95
C GLY A 210 8.60 28.17 8.09
N LYS A 211 9.08 29.41 8.03
CA LYS A 211 9.96 29.98 9.09
C LYS A 211 9.31 30.00 10.48
N SER A 212 8.00 30.28 10.53
CA SER A 212 7.29 30.56 11.78
C SER A 212 6.36 29.43 12.23
N GLY A 213 6.38 28.28 11.56
CA GLY A 213 5.52 27.15 11.90
C GLY A 213 5.08 26.33 10.69
N VAL A 214 4.09 25.47 10.91
CA VAL A 214 3.49 24.62 9.88
C VAL A 214 2.63 25.48 8.94
N LEU A 215 2.88 25.40 7.64
CA LEU A 215 2.06 26.05 6.62
C LEU A 215 0.90 25.15 6.19
N TYR A 216 1.22 23.87 5.95
CA TYR A 216 0.27 22.87 5.47
C TYR A 216 0.60 21.51 6.06
N ALA A 217 -0.43 20.73 6.42
CA ALA A 217 -0.31 19.35 6.80
C ALA A 217 -1.29 18.46 6.02
N THR A 218 -0.89 17.23 5.70
CA THR A 218 -1.75 16.27 5.00
C THR A 218 -1.47 14.85 5.45
N ALA A 219 -2.53 14.07 5.65
CA ALA A 219 -2.46 12.64 5.87
C ALA A 219 -2.23 11.94 4.53
N ALA A 220 -1.41 10.91 4.53
CA ALA A 220 -1.08 10.14 3.34
C ALA A 220 -1.00 8.65 3.67
N ARG A 221 -1.46 7.81 2.74
CA ARG A 221 -1.13 6.37 2.74
C ARG A 221 0.34 6.13 2.42
N ASN A 222 0.95 7.04 1.66
CA ASN A 222 2.35 6.98 1.27
C ASN A 222 2.96 8.38 1.29
N LEU A 223 3.80 8.65 2.28
CA LEU A 223 4.36 9.99 2.52
C LEU A 223 5.21 10.46 1.34
N ARG A 224 6.12 9.62 0.80
CA ARG A 224 6.98 10.00 -0.33
C ARG A 224 6.18 10.33 -1.59
N SER A 225 5.26 9.45 -1.97
CA SER A 225 4.40 9.65 -3.16
C SER A 225 3.55 10.90 -3.05
N ARG A 226 3.03 11.19 -1.85
CA ARG A 226 2.24 12.41 -1.59
C ARG A 226 3.12 13.66 -1.61
N ALA A 227 4.33 13.60 -1.06
CA ALA A 227 5.28 14.71 -1.13
C ALA A 227 5.62 15.03 -2.60
N LEU A 228 5.97 14.01 -3.39
CA LEU A 228 6.27 14.16 -4.82
C LEU A 228 5.09 14.73 -5.61
N GLU A 229 3.86 14.29 -5.34
CA GLU A 229 2.65 14.84 -5.96
C GLU A 229 2.52 16.36 -5.69
N LEU A 230 2.69 16.76 -4.43
CA LEU A 230 2.55 18.16 -4.02
C LEU A 230 3.70 19.04 -4.53
N LEU A 231 4.92 18.48 -4.64
CA LEU A 231 6.09 19.17 -5.18
C LEU A 231 6.08 19.25 -6.72
N SER A 232 5.41 18.32 -7.41
CA SER A 232 5.37 18.25 -8.88
C SER A 232 4.18 18.99 -9.51
N ASN A 233 3.23 19.48 -8.72
CA ASN A 233 2.08 20.23 -9.23
C ASN A 233 1.80 21.47 -8.37
N THR A 234 2.15 22.66 -8.84
CA THR A 234 1.93 23.91 -8.09
C THR A 234 0.67 24.65 -8.49
N ARG A 235 0.03 24.31 -9.62
CA ARG A 235 -1.13 25.06 -10.15
C ARG A 235 -2.45 24.69 -9.49
N ARG A 236 -2.63 23.42 -9.12
CA ARG A 236 -3.86 22.88 -8.49
C ARG A 236 -3.60 22.24 -7.13
N SER A 237 -2.50 22.62 -6.48
CA SER A 237 -2.09 22.09 -5.18
C SER A 237 -2.45 23.05 -4.05
N PRO A 238 -2.71 22.53 -2.83
CA PRO A 238 -2.79 23.34 -1.61
C PRO A 238 -1.54 24.21 -1.35
N LEU A 239 -0.40 23.86 -1.97
CA LEU A 239 0.86 24.61 -1.85
C LEU A 239 1.00 25.79 -2.83
N LYS A 240 -0.04 26.08 -3.62
CA LYS A 240 -0.01 27.16 -4.61
C LYS A 240 0.34 28.50 -3.95
N GLY A 241 1.37 29.17 -4.45
CA GLY A 241 1.83 30.47 -3.94
C GLY A 241 2.69 30.41 -2.68
N LEU A 242 3.08 29.20 -2.23
CA LEU A 242 3.84 29.00 -1.00
C LEU A 242 5.21 28.37 -1.22
N THR A 243 5.54 28.02 -2.47
CA THR A 243 6.76 27.29 -2.84
C THR A 243 8.01 27.90 -2.22
N ASP A 244 8.14 29.23 -2.30
CA ASP A 244 9.32 29.98 -1.80
C ASP A 244 9.32 30.13 -0.27
N GLY A 245 8.17 29.89 0.36
CA GLY A 245 7.97 29.95 1.81
C GLY A 245 8.20 28.63 2.53
N ILE A 246 8.40 27.52 1.81
CA ILE A 246 8.62 26.19 2.39
C ILE A 246 10.12 25.99 2.68
N TRP A 247 10.43 25.80 3.96
CA TRP A 247 11.80 25.64 4.47
C TRP A 247 12.14 24.18 4.77
N ASP A 248 11.14 23.38 5.12
CA ASP A 248 11.35 22.00 5.51
C ASP A 248 10.10 21.16 5.26
N ILE A 249 10.27 19.85 5.10
CA ILE A 249 9.17 18.88 5.13
C ILE A 249 9.45 17.91 6.26
N ARG A 250 8.53 17.83 7.22
CA ARG A 250 8.61 16.87 8.34
C ARG A 250 7.59 15.78 8.16
N VAL A 251 7.89 14.61 8.70
CA VAL A 251 7.01 13.44 8.66
C VAL A 251 6.68 12.94 10.05
N LYS A 252 5.47 12.39 10.20
CA LYS A 252 5.08 11.59 11.36
C LYS A 252 4.43 10.31 10.87
N GLU A 253 5.11 9.18 11.00
CA GLU A 253 4.57 7.87 10.65
C GLU A 253 3.55 7.42 11.69
N LEU A 254 2.39 6.95 11.22
CA LEU A 254 1.31 6.43 12.07
C LEU A 254 0.86 5.02 11.68
N GLY A 255 1.47 4.41 10.69
CA GLY A 255 1.21 3.00 10.34
C GLY A 255 -0.02 2.76 9.48
N SER A 256 -1.09 3.54 9.66
CA SER A 256 -2.29 3.44 8.82
C SER A 256 -2.80 4.79 8.33
N GLU A 257 -3.44 4.78 7.16
CA GLU A 257 -4.08 5.96 6.59
C GLU A 257 -5.25 6.45 7.47
N ILE A 258 -6.00 5.53 8.07
CA ILE A 258 -7.13 5.84 8.95
C ILE A 258 -6.64 6.60 10.18
N LEU A 259 -5.62 6.07 10.87
CA LEU A 259 -5.04 6.75 12.03
C LEU A 259 -4.43 8.10 11.64
N SER A 260 -3.81 8.18 10.47
CA SER A 260 -3.31 9.45 9.89
C SER A 260 -4.41 10.48 9.70
N LYS A 261 -5.59 10.09 9.23
CA LYS A 261 -6.74 11.01 9.08
C LYS A 261 -7.26 11.49 10.44
N LEU A 262 -7.46 10.58 11.39
CA LEU A 262 -7.92 10.91 12.75
C LEU A 262 -6.96 11.86 13.46
N TYR A 263 -5.65 11.56 13.39
CA TYR A 263 -4.62 12.38 14.01
C TYR A 263 -4.55 13.77 13.39
N LEU A 264 -4.58 13.88 12.05
CA LEU A 264 -4.58 15.18 11.39
C LEU A 264 -5.79 16.02 11.80
N GLU A 265 -6.97 15.41 11.83
CA GLU A 265 -8.21 16.09 12.24
C GLU A 265 -8.12 16.63 13.67
N SER A 266 -7.60 15.80 14.61
CA SER A 266 -7.35 16.24 15.98
C SER A 266 -6.33 17.38 16.08
N GLU A 267 -5.28 17.39 15.26
CA GLU A 267 -4.28 18.47 15.29
C GLU A 267 -4.84 19.78 14.72
N LEU A 268 -5.64 19.70 13.66
CA LEU A 268 -6.28 20.86 13.05
C LEU A 268 -7.31 21.53 13.97
N ALA A 269 -7.90 20.78 14.90
CA ALA A 269 -8.76 21.32 15.95
C ALA A 269 -7.98 22.19 16.96
N LYS A 270 -6.75 21.79 17.29
CA LYS A 270 -5.87 22.53 18.22
C LYS A 270 -5.19 23.72 17.57
N THR A 271 -4.83 23.60 16.29
CA THR A 271 -4.06 24.62 15.58
C THR A 271 -4.50 24.71 14.12
N ARG A 272 -4.91 25.91 13.70
CA ARG A 272 -5.22 26.17 12.30
C ARG A 272 -3.93 26.45 11.52
N PHE A 273 -3.57 25.53 10.62
CA PHE A 273 -2.51 25.80 9.66
C PHE A 273 -3.05 26.67 8.52
N PRO A 274 -2.27 27.65 8.01
CA PRO A 274 -2.71 28.59 6.97
C PRO A 274 -3.43 27.94 5.79
N CYS A 275 -2.96 26.77 5.34
CA CYS A 275 -3.44 26.10 4.14
C CYS A 275 -4.45 24.99 4.42
N ASN A 276 -4.70 24.68 5.69
CA ASN A 276 -5.74 23.75 6.14
C ASN A 276 -6.96 24.49 6.69
N ALA A 277 -7.07 25.80 6.45
CA ALA A 277 -8.07 26.67 7.08
C ALA A 277 -9.54 26.26 6.82
N VAL A 278 -9.80 25.47 5.78
CA VAL A 278 -11.13 24.92 5.49
C VAL A 278 -11.12 23.42 5.80
N VAL A 279 -11.67 23.06 6.96
CA VAL A 279 -12.01 21.67 7.28
C VAL A 279 -13.44 21.44 6.82
N ARG A 280 -13.64 20.51 5.89
CA ARG A 280 -14.97 20.14 5.40
C ARG A 280 -15.63 19.21 6.42
N LYS A 281 -16.82 19.55 6.89
CA LYS A 281 -17.63 18.66 7.72
C LYS A 281 -18.04 17.42 6.91
N LEU A 282 -17.76 16.25 7.47
CA LEU A 282 -18.20 14.97 6.93
C LEU A 282 -19.62 14.66 7.44
N PRO A 283 -20.47 14.05 6.61
CA PRO A 283 -21.78 13.59 7.07
C PRO A 283 -21.58 12.46 8.09
N ASP A 284 -22.21 12.58 9.27
CA ASP A 284 -22.38 11.48 10.21
C ASP A 284 -23.83 11.03 10.18
N VAL A 285 -24.09 9.89 9.54
CA VAL A 285 -25.42 9.29 9.48
C VAL A 285 -25.29 7.91 10.11
N GLY A 286 -25.82 7.75 11.32
CA GLY A 286 -25.81 6.47 12.03
C GLY A 286 -26.03 6.60 13.52
N ALA A 287 -26.25 5.46 14.18
CA ALA A 287 -26.29 5.38 15.64
C ALA A 287 -24.91 5.71 16.25
N PRO A 288 -24.86 6.18 17.51
CA PRO A 288 -23.61 6.33 18.23
C PRO A 288 -22.73 5.08 18.13
N LEU A 289 -21.42 5.25 18.01
CA LEU A 289 -20.50 4.11 17.99
C LEU A 289 -20.50 3.43 19.37
N PRO A 290 -20.49 2.09 19.42
CA PRO A 290 -20.35 1.37 20.68
C PRO A 290 -18.93 1.54 21.22
N ASP A 291 -18.76 1.21 22.51
CA ASP A 291 -17.46 1.24 23.16
C ASP A 291 -16.60 0.10 22.60
N LEU A 292 -15.46 0.45 21.99
CA LEU A 292 -14.62 -0.49 21.27
C LEU A 292 -13.16 -0.05 21.22
N ALA A 293 -12.28 -1.03 21.01
CA ALA A 293 -10.92 -0.87 20.55
C ALA A 293 -10.83 -1.33 19.09
N MET A 294 -10.42 -0.44 18.19
CA MET A 294 -10.16 -0.75 16.79
C MET A 294 -8.66 -0.90 16.57
N PHE A 295 -8.25 -2.01 15.97
CA PHE A 295 -6.85 -2.30 15.66
C PHE A 295 -6.57 -2.01 14.19
N LEU A 296 -5.47 -1.32 13.95
CA LEU A 296 -4.98 -0.87 12.65
C LEU A 296 -3.52 -1.28 12.47
N PRO A 297 -3.02 -1.34 11.23
CA PRO A 297 -1.58 -1.50 11.00
C PRO A 297 -0.75 -0.47 11.76
N GLY A 298 0.32 -0.92 12.42
CA GLY A 298 1.28 -0.08 13.14
C GLY A 298 2.39 0.44 12.25
N ARG A 299 3.36 1.14 12.84
CA ARG A 299 4.41 1.85 12.08
C ARG A 299 5.51 0.92 11.58
N SER A 300 5.60 -0.26 12.16
CA SER A 300 6.59 -1.28 11.85
C SER A 300 5.98 -2.67 11.99
N HIS A 301 6.64 -3.67 11.39
CA HIS A 301 6.21 -5.05 11.49
C HIS A 301 6.11 -5.52 12.97
N GLY A 302 5.05 -6.24 13.30
CA GLY A 302 4.75 -6.69 14.67
C GLY A 302 4.21 -5.59 15.60
N GLU A 303 3.96 -4.39 15.09
CA GLU A 303 3.26 -3.31 15.80
C GLU A 303 1.86 -3.12 15.21
N CYS A 304 0.86 -2.89 16.07
CA CYS A 304 -0.46 -2.42 15.65
C CYS A 304 -0.81 -1.09 16.34
N GLY A 305 -1.50 -0.22 15.61
CA GLY A 305 -2.13 0.98 16.16
C GLY A 305 -3.49 0.63 16.74
N VAL A 306 -3.81 1.14 17.93
CA VAL A 306 -5.10 0.92 18.58
C VAL A 306 -5.80 2.27 18.73
N VAL A 307 -7.06 2.34 18.30
CA VAL A 307 -7.93 3.51 18.49
C VAL A 307 -9.05 3.13 19.45
N ILE A 308 -9.26 3.96 20.48
CA ILE A 308 -10.29 3.72 21.50
C ILE A 308 -11.52 4.59 21.24
N VAL A 309 -12.69 3.96 21.33
CA VAL A 309 -14.00 4.62 21.33
C VAL A 309 -14.67 4.34 22.67
N GLN A 310 -15.17 5.40 23.30
CA GLN A 310 -15.93 5.29 24.54
C GLN A 310 -17.01 6.37 24.62
N GLY A 311 -18.21 6.01 25.04
CA GLY A 311 -19.36 6.93 25.13
C GLY A 311 -19.69 7.58 23.78
N GLY A 312 -19.51 6.85 22.67
CA GLY A 312 -19.73 7.35 21.31
C GLY A 312 -18.68 8.36 20.81
N LYS A 313 -17.56 8.54 21.53
CA LYS A 313 -16.47 9.46 21.16
C LYS A 313 -15.19 8.71 20.82
N VAL A 314 -14.42 9.22 19.88
CA VAL A 314 -13.10 8.65 19.52
C VAL A 314 -12.05 9.24 20.45
N CYS A 315 -11.73 8.53 21.54
CA CYS A 315 -10.99 9.07 22.69
C CYS A 315 -9.52 9.37 22.37
N GLY A 316 -8.85 8.48 21.66
CA GLY A 316 -7.41 8.55 21.45
C GLY A 316 -6.86 7.33 20.75
N PHE A 317 -5.53 7.26 20.67
CA PHE A 317 -4.84 6.14 20.07
C PHE A 317 -3.55 5.78 20.80
N THR A 318 -3.05 4.58 20.59
CA THR A 318 -1.72 4.16 21.02
C THR A 318 -1.14 3.13 20.05
N PHE A 319 0.09 2.68 20.29
CA PHE A 319 0.73 1.60 19.55
C PHE A 319 1.13 0.48 20.49
N VAL A 320 0.87 -0.75 20.09
CA VAL A 320 1.18 -1.95 20.88
C VAL A 320 1.85 -3.00 19.99
N ARG A 321 2.66 -3.88 20.58
CA ARG A 321 3.27 -5.00 19.84
C ARG A 321 2.35 -6.21 19.85
N GLU A 322 2.17 -6.83 18.69
CA GLU A 322 1.27 -7.98 18.50
C GLU A 322 1.70 -9.24 19.26
N GLU A 323 2.99 -9.38 19.53
CA GLU A 323 3.57 -10.51 20.26
C GLU A 323 3.23 -10.51 21.76
N CYS A 324 2.70 -9.40 22.28
CA CYS A 324 2.30 -9.29 23.68
C CYS A 324 0.79 -9.54 23.81
N GLU A 325 0.37 -10.31 24.81
CA GLU A 325 -1.03 -10.33 25.24
C GLU A 325 -1.38 -8.93 25.77
N VAL A 326 -1.95 -8.08 24.92
CA VAL A 326 -2.16 -6.67 25.23
C VAL A 326 -3.35 -6.53 26.18
N ARG A 327 -3.09 -6.14 27.43
CA ARG A 327 -4.16 -5.87 28.38
C ARG A 327 -4.74 -4.48 28.11
N LEU A 328 -6.07 -4.35 28.27
CA LEU A 328 -6.78 -3.08 28.12
C LEU A 328 -6.17 -1.96 28.97
N PHE A 329 -5.68 -2.29 30.16
CA PHE A 329 -5.01 -1.35 31.06
C PHE A 329 -3.77 -0.70 30.40
N ASP A 330 -2.91 -1.52 29.78
CA ASP A 330 -1.67 -1.04 29.15
C ASP A 330 -1.97 -0.12 27.94
N ILE A 331 -3.11 -0.35 27.26
CA ILE A 331 -3.61 0.50 26.17
C ILE A 331 -4.05 1.87 26.69
N LEU A 332 -4.80 1.88 27.79
CA LEU A 332 -5.37 3.11 28.36
C LEU A 332 -4.30 4.00 29.00
N GLU A 333 -3.29 3.43 29.66
CA GLU A 333 -2.19 4.20 30.24
C GLU A 333 -1.35 4.95 29.20
N ASN A 334 -1.18 4.38 28.01
CA ASN A 334 -0.37 4.95 26.94
C ASN A 334 -1.20 5.67 25.87
N LEU A 335 -2.44 6.02 26.18
CA LEU A 335 -3.36 6.63 25.23
C LEU A 335 -2.95 8.08 24.94
N ILE A 336 -2.69 8.37 23.66
CA ILE A 336 -2.54 9.74 23.16
C ILE A 336 -3.94 10.27 22.84
N PRO A 337 -4.44 11.29 23.55
CA PRO A 337 -5.82 11.75 23.38
C PRO A 337 -6.01 12.50 22.07
N PHE A 338 -7.19 12.33 21.47
CA PHE A 338 -7.66 13.17 20.38
C PHE A 338 -8.46 14.37 20.90
N GLU A 339 -8.20 15.52 20.32
CA GLU A 339 -9.10 16.68 20.39
C GLU A 339 -10.37 16.34 19.62
N GLN A 340 -11.52 16.45 20.27
CA GLN A 340 -12.78 15.99 19.69
C GLN A 340 -13.26 16.92 18.58
N THR A 341 -13.62 16.32 17.44
CA THR A 341 -14.23 17.05 16.31
C THR A 341 -15.41 16.27 15.75
N GLU A 342 -16.26 16.97 15.00
CA GLU A 342 -17.41 16.38 14.32
C GLU A 342 -17.02 15.37 13.23
N ASN A 343 -15.75 15.32 12.82
CA ASN A 343 -15.27 14.45 11.75
C ASN A 343 -14.63 13.15 12.24
N LEU A 344 -14.22 13.06 13.51
CA LEU A 344 -13.55 11.86 14.02
C LEU A 344 -14.44 10.61 13.88
N VAL A 345 -15.71 10.72 14.29
CA VAL A 345 -16.68 9.62 14.19
C VAL A 345 -16.95 9.23 12.73
N PRO A 346 -17.26 10.16 11.80
CA PRO A 346 -17.37 9.84 10.38
C PRO A 346 -16.15 9.12 9.77
N ILE A 347 -14.94 9.58 10.08
CA ILE A 347 -13.70 8.96 9.59
C ILE A 347 -13.63 7.52 10.08
N LEU A 348 -13.86 7.32 11.39
CA LEU A 348 -13.80 6.01 12.01
C LEU A 348 -14.91 5.07 11.52
N ARG A 349 -16.13 5.58 11.35
CA ARG A 349 -17.27 4.80 10.86
C ARG A 349 -17.02 4.27 9.44
N GLN A 350 -16.47 5.09 8.55
CA GLN A 350 -16.07 4.63 7.21
C GLN A 350 -15.01 3.53 7.27
N ALA A 351 -14.10 3.58 8.24
CA ALA A 351 -13.12 2.53 8.46
C ALA A 351 -13.77 1.23 8.95
N LEU A 352 -14.72 1.31 9.88
CA LEU A 352 -15.45 0.14 10.42
C LEU A 352 -16.30 -0.61 9.37
N LEU A 353 -16.63 0.03 8.25
CA LEU A 353 -17.30 -0.62 7.12
C LEU A 353 -16.35 -1.46 6.26
N ARG A 354 -15.03 -1.29 6.42
CA ARG A 354 -14.03 -2.08 5.68
C ARG A 354 -13.92 -3.46 6.30
N ARG A 355 -13.96 -4.49 5.45
CA ARG A 355 -13.67 -5.87 5.89
C ARG A 355 -12.21 -5.98 6.33
N GLY A 356 -11.91 -6.87 7.27
CA GLY A 356 -10.56 -7.07 7.83
C GLY A 356 -10.15 -6.11 8.97
N VAL A 357 -10.93 -5.09 9.31
CA VAL A 357 -10.64 -4.26 10.49
C VAL A 357 -10.97 -5.01 11.77
N ARG A 358 -9.95 -5.38 12.54
CA ARG A 358 -10.13 -6.05 13.83
C ARG A 358 -10.68 -5.08 14.87
N VAL A 359 -11.77 -5.47 15.52
CA VAL A 359 -12.44 -4.70 16.57
C VAL A 359 -12.64 -5.60 17.79
N GLN A 360 -12.42 -5.03 18.97
CA GLN A 360 -12.77 -5.63 20.25
C GLN A 360 -13.75 -4.71 20.98
N PHE A 361 -14.93 -5.20 21.31
CA PHE A 361 -15.89 -4.44 22.11
C PHE A 361 -15.42 -4.33 23.55
N LEU A 362 -15.62 -3.16 24.14
CA LEU A 362 -15.28 -2.88 25.53
C LEU A 362 -16.54 -3.09 26.40
N PRO A 363 -16.34 -3.55 27.65
CA PRO A 363 -17.44 -3.84 28.58
C PRO A 363 -18.20 -2.61 29.07
#